data_AF-A0A4Z0PM20-F1
#
_entry.id   AF-A0A4Z0PM20-F1
#
_cell.length_a   1.000
_cell.length_b   1.000
_cell.length_c   1.000
_cell.angle_alpha   90.00
_cell.angle_beta   90.00
_cell.angle_gamma   90.00
#
_symmetry.space_group_name_H-M   'P 1'
#
loop_
_entity.id
_entity.type
_entity.pdbx_description
1 polymer ?
#
loop_
_entity_poly.entity_id
_entity_poly.type
_entity_poly.pdbx_seq_one_letter_code
_entity_poly.pdbx_strand_id
1 'polypeptide(L)'
;MQAHRPIDAPGALVVDCQTIFGQPAVSGGMQGSAGYPDAARPAGSGPGGRAATAPGGPARPWFCRLSATLGASYLLNTTLTMEELTSPAAEPELPTTPEARAAYIKAAQTKPDLAALERLFAAELQAHPALEEALAPYHAHSGPSVVRFYASAKAAAFIKGPLLLKQAGAHFVEMREAAAHDLWEIQQKKLFDLQCRWRAGQITLPGVRHTEEFRQWETYIDYCPWLPPITADEVALYAAYLRSDHYAPNQNWAWQNYRRFRHAAEGDDQAPDDEAAAPDDDDGYEATTNRAYRTLPAWYQYHNEATGENLLLTLPDLRGEKEAYYIGITEADKEQKLAAQRARGDLAASLPWHPLFLHRDDLVPYFRQFEDPADLPRLLRWYEAGHQDERRRRGYLFEATHWIERALEHQAAPWPIAAHADWRQAVVAAGQRAWGHQLAEVLADVWQEQQQNRALGLPATGPKVYGTRTPFAEVNWAEEESYQPKFILRGRELAGEPRDFNF
;
A
#
# COMPACT_ATOMS: atom_id res chain seq x y z
N MET A 1 -45.87 26.87 -26.03
CA MET A 1 -46.39 27.97 -25.18
C MET A 1 -47.25 27.38 -24.07
N GLN A 2 -46.63 27.00 -22.95
CA GLN A 2 -47.26 26.70 -21.66
C GLN A 2 -46.20 27.06 -20.62
N ALA A 3 -46.56 27.92 -19.66
CA ALA A 3 -45.61 28.47 -18.71
C ALA A 3 -45.67 27.70 -17.39
N HIS A 4 -44.59 27.02 -17.03
CA HIS A 4 -44.44 26.45 -15.69
C HIS A 4 -44.01 27.55 -14.71
N ARG A 5 -44.67 27.57 -13.54
CA ARG A 5 -44.23 28.36 -12.38
C ARG A 5 -43.03 27.66 -11.73
N PRO A 6 -42.07 28.40 -11.14
CA PRO A 6 -41.05 27.80 -10.28
C PRO A 6 -41.70 27.27 -8.99
N ILE A 7 -41.12 26.21 -8.45
CA ILE A 7 -41.43 25.67 -7.12
C ILE A 7 -40.34 26.19 -6.17
N ASP A 8 -40.76 26.73 -5.02
CA ASP A 8 -39.84 27.26 -4.01
C ASP A 8 -39.00 26.15 -3.35
N ALA A 9 -37.73 26.44 -3.08
CA ALA A 9 -36.83 25.53 -2.39
C ALA A 9 -37.09 25.52 -0.87
N PRO A 10 -37.12 24.35 -0.20
CA PRO A 10 -37.19 24.29 1.25
C PRO A 10 -35.87 24.76 1.89
N GLY A 11 -35.97 25.62 2.90
CA GLY A 11 -34.81 26.26 3.53
C GLY A 11 -33.92 25.32 4.34
N ALA A 12 -32.62 25.63 4.38
CA ALA A 12 -31.65 24.92 5.20
C ALA A 12 -31.91 25.15 6.70
N LEU A 13 -32.05 24.06 7.45
CA LEU A 13 -32.16 24.09 8.90
C LEU A 13 -30.75 24.09 9.51
N VAL A 14 -30.27 25.24 9.97
CA VAL A 14 -29.03 25.33 10.75
C VAL A 14 -29.36 24.96 12.20
N VAL A 15 -28.92 23.78 12.64
CA VAL A 15 -29.01 23.36 14.05
C VAL A 15 -27.69 23.73 14.73
N ASP A 16 -27.72 24.80 15.52
CA ASP A 16 -26.57 25.24 16.31
C ASP A 16 -26.56 24.50 17.66
N CYS A 17 -25.55 23.67 17.88
CA CYS A 17 -25.45 22.76 19.02
C CYS A 17 -24.44 23.27 20.06
N GLN A 18 -24.84 24.25 20.88
CA GLN A 18 -24.12 24.57 22.12
C GLN A 18 -25.01 24.78 23.35
N THR A 19 -24.65 24.06 24.41
CA THR A 19 -24.94 24.31 25.84
C THR A 19 -26.31 23.90 26.39
N ILE A 20 -26.35 22.71 27.01
CA ILE A 20 -27.25 22.41 28.14
C ILE A 20 -26.37 22.13 29.37
N PHE A 21 -26.36 23.04 30.33
CA PHE A 21 -26.48 22.80 31.78
C PHE A 21 -26.63 24.16 32.48
N GLY A 22 -27.54 24.27 33.45
CA GLY A 22 -28.07 25.56 33.87
C GLY A 22 -27.75 25.99 35.31
N GLN A 23 -27.67 27.31 35.47
CA GLN A 23 -28.09 28.10 36.65
C GLN A 23 -27.21 28.03 37.92
N PRO A 24 -27.28 29.05 38.82
CA PRO A 24 -28.28 30.13 38.91
C PRO A 24 -27.77 31.57 38.76
N ALA A 25 -28.74 32.49 38.73
CA ALA A 25 -28.58 33.89 38.35
C ALA A 25 -28.09 34.82 39.48
N VAL A 26 -27.35 35.87 39.09
CA VAL A 26 -27.35 37.19 39.77
C VAL A 26 -27.44 38.28 38.69
N SER A 27 -28.22 39.32 38.98
CA SER A 27 -28.59 40.42 38.07
C SER A 27 -27.55 41.54 37.96
N GLY A 28 -27.38 42.16 36.77
CA GLY A 28 -26.72 43.47 36.65
C GLY A 28 -26.43 44.01 35.25
N GLY A 29 -27.19 45.04 34.81
CA GLY A 29 -26.61 46.26 34.20
C GLY A 29 -26.08 46.28 32.75
N MET A 30 -27.00 46.47 31.78
CA MET A 30 -26.98 47.43 30.65
C MET A 30 -25.67 48.07 30.07
N GLN A 31 -25.66 48.19 28.71
CA GLN A 31 -24.88 49.11 27.83
C GLN A 31 -23.37 48.83 27.66
N GLY A 32 -22.70 49.05 26.51
CA GLY A 32 -23.14 49.45 25.16
C GLY A 32 -21.96 49.99 24.30
N SER A 33 -22.04 49.92 22.95
CA SER A 33 -21.06 50.40 21.92
C SER A 33 -19.66 49.70 21.92
N ALA A 34 -19.03 49.24 20.82
CA ALA A 34 -18.88 49.63 19.40
C ALA A 34 -17.61 50.48 19.11
N GLY A 35 -16.72 50.01 18.22
CA GLY A 35 -15.53 50.75 17.76
C GLY A 35 -14.42 49.94 17.06
N TYR A 36 -14.46 49.86 15.72
CA TYR A 36 -13.30 49.72 14.80
C TYR A 36 -12.66 51.14 14.60
N PRO A 37 -11.57 51.40 13.80
CA PRO A 37 -10.76 50.51 12.94
C PRO A 37 -9.20 50.76 12.93
N ASP A 38 -8.52 50.01 12.03
CA ASP A 38 -7.54 50.46 11.01
C ASP A 38 -6.00 50.54 11.17
N ALA A 39 -5.34 50.03 10.11
CA ALA A 39 -4.05 50.39 9.48
C ALA A 39 -2.72 50.29 10.30
N ALA A 40 -1.51 50.13 9.73
CA ALA A 40 -1.05 50.11 8.33
C ALA A 40 0.26 49.28 8.11
N ARG A 41 0.57 48.94 6.85
CA ARG A 41 1.93 48.65 6.29
C ARG A 41 2.75 49.98 6.13
N PRO A 42 4.05 50.08 5.70
CA PRO A 42 4.79 49.17 4.78
C PRO A 42 6.37 49.10 4.82
N ALA A 43 6.90 48.21 3.96
CA ALA A 43 8.09 48.33 3.06
C ALA A 43 9.56 48.57 3.52
N GLY A 44 10.50 47.99 2.74
CA GLY A 44 11.96 48.28 2.67
C GLY A 44 12.85 47.01 2.59
N SER A 45 13.19 46.45 1.43
CA SER A 45 14.29 46.80 0.48
C SER A 45 15.70 46.22 0.83
N GLY A 46 16.28 45.38 -0.06
CA GLY A 46 17.69 44.88 -0.01
C GLY A 46 18.69 45.86 -0.70
N PRO A 47 19.75 45.43 -1.44
CA PRO A 47 20.35 44.09 -1.66
C PRO A 47 21.94 44.06 -1.71
N GLY A 48 22.56 42.91 -2.08
CA GLY A 48 24.01 42.71 -2.38
C GLY A 48 24.56 41.39 -1.77
N GLY A 49 25.59 40.64 -2.22
CA GLY A 49 26.70 40.79 -3.18
C GLY A 49 28.02 40.38 -2.48
N ARG A 50 28.94 39.52 -2.97
CA ARG A 50 29.24 38.89 -4.29
C ARG A 50 29.94 37.50 -4.13
N ALA A 51 30.32 36.87 -5.25
CA ALA A 51 31.03 35.58 -5.41
C ALA A 51 32.51 35.51 -4.94
N ALA A 52 33.07 34.29 -4.80
CA ALA A 52 34.36 33.85 -5.41
C ALA A 52 34.80 32.37 -5.12
N THR A 53 35.07 31.62 -6.22
CA THR A 53 36.14 30.60 -6.48
C THR A 53 36.60 29.48 -5.50
N ALA A 54 36.76 28.28 -6.06
CA ALA A 54 37.54 27.11 -5.56
C ALA A 54 39.08 27.27 -5.82
N PRO A 55 40.05 26.29 -5.69
CA PRO A 55 39.96 24.83 -5.95
C PRO A 55 40.83 23.87 -5.07
N GLY A 56 40.81 22.54 -5.35
CA GLY A 56 41.90 21.59 -5.00
C GLY A 56 41.48 20.18 -4.52
N GLY A 57 41.92 19.10 -5.22
CA GLY A 57 41.82 17.69 -4.77
C GLY A 57 43.17 17.16 -4.19
N PRO A 58 43.51 15.84 -4.22
CA PRO A 58 42.81 14.67 -4.80
C PRO A 58 42.86 13.33 -3.97
N ALA A 59 42.39 12.23 -4.60
CA ALA A 59 42.79 10.80 -4.40
C ALA A 59 42.26 9.90 -3.23
N ARG A 60 41.28 9.03 -3.55
CA ARG A 60 41.24 7.52 -3.51
C ARG A 60 42.29 6.70 -2.69
N PRO A 61 42.09 5.36 -2.48
CA PRO A 61 40.86 4.54 -2.27
C PRO A 61 41.01 3.41 -1.21
N TRP A 62 39.91 2.87 -0.63
CA TRP A 62 39.92 1.51 -0.04
C TRP A 62 38.59 0.76 -0.33
N PHE A 63 38.70 -0.56 -0.51
CA PHE A 63 37.64 -1.48 -0.94
C PHE A 63 37.39 -2.54 0.16
N CYS A 64 36.30 -3.30 0.02
CA CYS A 64 36.00 -4.63 0.60
C CYS A 64 35.15 -4.77 1.89
N ARG A 65 34.07 -5.54 1.71
CA ARG A 65 33.39 -6.50 2.62
C ARG A 65 32.63 -5.95 3.84
N LEU A 66 31.30 -6.12 3.81
CA LEU A 66 30.65 -7.25 4.51
C LEU A 66 29.18 -7.43 4.08
N SER A 67 28.92 -8.56 3.43
CA SER A 67 27.61 -9.22 3.35
C SER A 67 27.81 -10.70 3.70
N ALA A 68 26.73 -11.38 4.10
CA ALA A 68 26.67 -12.75 4.61
C ALA A 68 27.12 -12.98 6.07
N THR A 69 26.13 -12.95 6.98
CA THR A 69 26.17 -13.64 8.28
C THR A 69 24.75 -14.04 8.71
N LEU A 70 24.14 -14.97 7.97
CA LEU A 70 23.00 -15.77 8.43
C LEU A 70 23.23 -17.21 7.97
N GLY A 71 23.73 -18.05 8.86
CA GLY A 71 24.02 -19.46 8.59
C GLY A 71 25.00 -20.07 9.59
N ALA A 72 24.63 -21.22 10.15
CA ALA A 72 25.42 -22.09 11.03
C ALA A 72 25.87 -21.52 12.40
N SER A 73 25.05 -21.75 13.42
CA SER A 73 25.49 -22.38 14.69
C SER A 73 24.29 -22.77 15.57
N TYR A 74 23.74 -23.96 15.30
CA TYR A 74 23.05 -24.76 16.33
C TYR A 74 23.98 -25.91 16.73
N LEU A 75 23.88 -26.37 17.99
CA LEU A 75 24.72 -27.37 18.68
C LEU A 75 25.87 -26.80 19.53
N LEU A 76 25.53 -26.25 20.70
CA LEU A 76 26.27 -26.55 21.92
C LEU A 76 25.28 -27.01 22.99
N ASN A 77 25.47 -28.25 23.43
CA ASN A 77 24.65 -28.90 24.44
C ASN A 77 25.21 -28.50 25.82
N THR A 78 24.51 -27.65 26.55
CA THR A 78 24.91 -27.25 27.91
C THR A 78 23.89 -27.79 28.90
N THR A 79 24.31 -28.73 29.74
CA THR A 79 23.52 -29.24 30.87
C THR A 79 23.42 -28.15 31.95
N LEU A 80 22.41 -27.29 31.82
CA LEU A 80 21.98 -26.39 32.88
C LEU A 80 21.44 -27.21 34.06
N THR A 81 22.10 -27.13 35.21
CA THR A 81 21.61 -27.68 36.46
C THR A 81 20.48 -26.78 37.01
N MET A 82 19.51 -27.37 37.70
CA MET A 82 18.35 -26.64 38.25
C MET A 82 18.70 -25.62 39.35
N GLU A 83 19.97 -25.53 39.76
CA GLU A 83 20.46 -24.60 40.79
C GLU A 83 20.77 -23.18 40.28
N GLU A 84 20.97 -22.97 38.97
CA GLU A 84 21.26 -21.62 38.43
C GLU A 84 20.01 -20.73 38.31
N LEU A 85 18.80 -21.26 38.56
CA LEU A 85 17.53 -20.53 38.41
C LEU A 85 17.11 -19.69 39.63
N THR A 86 17.92 -19.63 40.69
CA THR A 86 17.59 -18.92 41.94
C THR A 86 18.64 -17.92 42.46
N SER A 87 19.66 -17.59 41.66
CA SER A 87 20.43 -16.36 41.92
C SER A 87 19.65 -15.14 41.41
N PRO A 88 19.36 -14.12 42.23
CA PRO A 88 18.87 -12.85 41.70
C PRO A 88 19.97 -12.30 40.79
N ALA A 89 19.68 -12.16 39.50
CA ALA A 89 20.63 -11.58 38.55
C ALA A 89 21.05 -10.20 39.08
N ALA A 90 22.35 -10.04 39.36
CA ALA A 90 22.88 -8.84 39.98
C ALA A 90 22.41 -7.61 39.20
N GLU A 91 21.79 -6.65 39.88
CA GLU A 91 21.25 -5.47 39.20
C GLU A 91 22.39 -4.79 38.43
N PRO A 92 22.25 -4.58 37.10
CA PRO A 92 23.34 -4.06 36.30
C PRO A 92 23.69 -2.65 36.78
N GLU A 93 24.95 -2.46 37.16
CA GLU A 93 25.46 -1.19 37.67
C GLU A 93 25.17 -0.04 36.68
N LEU A 94 24.77 1.11 37.22
CA LEU A 94 24.48 2.28 36.41
C LEU A 94 25.78 2.90 35.89
N PRO A 95 25.83 3.33 34.61
CA PRO A 95 27.02 3.92 34.01
C PRO A 95 27.40 5.24 34.67
N THR A 96 28.67 5.36 35.09
CA THR A 96 29.21 6.55 35.77
C THR A 96 29.98 7.51 34.84
N THR A 97 30.31 7.09 33.61
CA THR A 97 30.97 7.96 32.61
C THR A 97 30.05 8.27 31.42
N PRO A 98 30.27 9.40 30.70
CA PRO A 98 29.48 9.74 29.51
C PRO A 98 29.52 8.67 28.41
N GLU A 99 30.66 8.01 28.22
CA GLU A 99 30.87 6.97 27.20
C GLU A 99 30.13 5.67 27.59
N ALA A 100 30.25 5.25 28.86
CA ALA A 100 29.52 4.11 29.39
C ALA A 100 28.00 4.36 29.31
N ARG A 101 27.56 5.59 29.59
CA ARG A 101 26.16 6.02 29.48
C ARG A 101 25.66 5.94 28.03
N ALA A 102 26.44 6.43 27.06
CA ALA A 102 26.10 6.33 25.65
C ALA A 102 26.02 4.87 25.16
N ALA A 103 26.95 4.01 25.61
CA ALA A 103 26.93 2.58 25.33
C ALA A 103 25.71 1.87 25.95
N TYR A 104 25.37 2.19 27.20
CA TYR A 104 24.21 1.65 27.93
C TYR A 104 22.90 2.00 27.21
N ILE A 105 22.72 3.27 26.82
CA ILE A 105 21.55 3.71 26.06
C ILE A 105 21.47 2.98 24.71
N LYS A 106 22.58 2.86 23.98
CA LYS A 106 22.62 2.16 22.69
C LYS A 106 22.30 0.67 22.83
N ALA A 107 22.74 0.01 23.91
CA ALA A 107 22.41 -1.38 24.19
C ALA A 107 20.90 -1.55 24.43
N ALA A 108 20.31 -0.70 25.28
CA ALA A 108 18.88 -0.70 25.60
C ALA A 108 17.97 -0.27 24.42
N GLN A 109 18.51 0.46 23.43
CA GLN A 109 17.84 0.71 22.15
C GLN A 109 17.93 -0.49 21.19
N THR A 110 19.06 -1.20 21.18
CA THR A 110 19.30 -2.35 20.28
C THR A 110 18.50 -3.57 20.71
N LYS A 111 18.40 -3.82 22.02
CA LYS A 111 17.48 -4.78 22.63
C LYS A 111 16.54 -3.96 23.53
N PRO A 112 15.31 -3.63 23.06
CA PRO A 112 14.40 -2.70 23.74
C PRO A 112 14.20 -3.01 25.23
N ASP A 113 14.89 -2.26 26.09
CA ASP A 113 14.86 -2.42 27.54
C ASP A 113 14.44 -1.10 28.20
N LEU A 114 13.13 -0.93 28.32
CA LEU A 114 12.51 0.25 28.93
C LEU A 114 12.90 0.37 30.42
N ALA A 115 12.96 -0.73 31.15
CA ALA A 115 13.21 -0.75 32.58
C ALA A 115 14.67 -0.39 32.94
N ALA A 116 15.64 -0.75 32.08
CA ALA A 116 17.02 -0.28 32.21
C ALA A 116 17.13 1.25 32.05
N LEU A 117 16.49 1.81 31.02
CA LEU A 117 16.50 3.26 30.79
C LEU A 117 15.72 4.05 31.86
N GLU A 118 14.60 3.51 32.34
CA GLU A 118 13.84 4.11 33.44
C GLU A 118 14.66 4.22 34.72
N ARG A 119 15.40 3.17 35.10
CA ARG A 119 16.29 3.20 36.27
C ARG A 119 17.42 4.23 36.10
N LEU A 120 18.08 4.25 34.95
CA LEU A 120 19.11 5.24 34.63
C LEU A 120 18.57 6.67 34.72
N PHE A 121 17.44 6.97 34.07
CA PHE A 121 16.89 8.32 34.02
C PHE A 121 16.23 8.78 35.33
N ALA A 122 15.73 7.85 36.15
CA ALA A 122 15.30 8.16 37.51
C ALA A 122 16.48 8.57 38.39
N ALA A 123 17.58 7.80 38.35
CA ALA A 123 18.81 8.12 39.09
C ALA A 123 19.45 9.45 38.64
N GLU A 124 19.51 9.71 37.33
CA GLU A 124 19.95 11.00 36.77
C GLU A 124 19.14 12.18 37.32
N LEU A 125 17.80 12.05 37.34
CA LEU A 125 16.93 13.14 37.79
C LEU A 125 17.04 13.34 39.31
N GLN A 126 17.10 12.27 40.09
CA GLN A 126 17.28 12.34 41.55
C GLN A 126 18.61 12.98 41.96
N ALA A 127 19.67 12.78 41.17
CA ALA A 127 20.97 13.43 41.38
C ALA A 127 21.03 14.88 40.87
N HIS A 128 19.98 15.39 40.20
CA HIS A 128 20.00 16.72 39.60
C HIS A 128 19.68 17.81 40.63
N PRO A 129 20.57 18.79 40.87
CA PRO A 129 20.42 19.74 41.98
C PRO A 129 19.18 20.63 41.88
N ALA A 130 18.72 20.95 40.66
CA ALA A 130 17.50 21.73 40.45
C ALA A 130 16.19 20.95 40.69
N LEU A 131 16.24 19.63 41.01
CA LEU A 131 15.02 18.85 41.24
C LEU A 131 14.26 19.34 42.48
N GLU A 132 14.96 19.68 43.57
CA GLU A 132 14.33 20.14 44.81
C GLU A 132 13.60 21.47 44.61
N GLU A 133 14.25 22.43 43.93
CA GLU A 133 13.66 23.71 43.55
C GLU A 133 12.46 23.53 42.60
N ALA A 134 12.57 22.65 41.60
CA ALA A 134 11.48 22.34 40.68
C ALA A 134 10.29 21.61 41.36
N LEU A 135 10.54 20.88 42.46
CA LEU A 135 9.50 20.20 43.23
C LEU A 135 8.88 21.07 44.34
N ALA A 136 9.50 22.19 44.72
CA ALA A 136 9.01 23.09 45.76
C ALA A 136 7.54 23.55 45.67
N PRO A 137 6.94 23.78 44.48
CA PRO A 137 5.51 24.13 44.39
C PRO A 137 4.55 22.93 44.43
N TYR A 138 5.07 21.69 44.47
CA TYR A 138 4.27 20.46 44.48
C TYR A 138 4.16 19.85 45.89
N HIS A 139 3.20 18.94 46.07
CA HIS A 139 3.06 18.22 47.33
C HIS A 139 4.27 17.29 47.57
N ALA A 140 4.71 17.13 48.83
CA ALA A 140 5.88 16.32 49.17
C ALA A 140 5.82 14.85 48.68
N HIS A 141 4.61 14.28 48.58
CA HIS A 141 4.39 12.93 48.02
C HIS A 141 4.43 12.85 46.49
N SER A 142 4.45 13.98 45.78
CA SER A 142 4.49 14.01 44.31
C SER A 142 5.86 13.67 43.75
N GLY A 143 6.95 13.94 44.49
CA GLY A 143 8.34 13.75 44.02
C GLY A 143 8.63 12.37 43.40
N PRO A 144 8.37 11.24 44.08
CA PRO A 144 8.58 9.91 43.52
C PRO A 144 7.76 9.64 42.24
N SER A 145 6.54 10.17 42.17
CA SER A 145 5.69 10.05 40.98
C SER A 145 6.24 10.87 39.81
N VAL A 146 6.67 12.11 40.05
CA VAL A 146 7.29 12.98 39.03
C VAL A 146 8.55 12.33 38.47
N VAL A 147 9.43 11.81 39.34
CA VAL A 147 10.64 11.10 38.91
C VAL A 147 10.30 9.90 38.03
N ARG A 148 9.34 9.06 38.44
CA ARG A 148 8.91 7.90 37.64
C ARG A 148 8.31 8.30 36.30
N PHE A 149 7.42 9.30 36.27
CA PHE A 149 6.80 9.76 35.03
C PHE A 149 7.81 10.36 34.06
N TYR A 150 8.74 11.20 34.54
CA TYR A 150 9.83 11.74 33.73
C TYR A 150 10.73 10.62 33.18
N ALA A 151 11.16 9.70 34.04
CA ALA A 151 12.04 8.60 33.65
C ALA A 151 11.37 7.71 32.58
N SER A 152 10.10 7.36 32.76
CA SER A 152 9.32 6.56 31.81
C SER A 152 9.09 7.29 30.48
N ALA A 153 8.70 8.56 30.51
CA ALA A 153 8.52 9.36 29.30
C ALA A 153 9.85 9.51 28.52
N LYS A 154 10.96 9.78 29.22
CA LYS A 154 12.30 9.87 28.63
C LYS A 154 12.78 8.53 28.09
N ALA A 155 12.58 7.42 28.80
CA ALA A 155 12.91 6.07 28.36
C ALA A 155 12.12 5.68 27.10
N ALA A 156 10.80 5.93 27.09
CA ALA A 156 9.96 5.74 25.93
C ALA A 156 10.39 6.61 24.74
N ALA A 157 10.79 7.86 24.97
CA ALA A 157 11.32 8.74 23.93
C ALA A 157 12.67 8.26 23.37
N PHE A 158 13.56 7.68 24.19
CA PHE A 158 14.82 7.12 23.70
C PHE A 158 14.63 5.82 22.89
N ILE A 159 13.65 4.97 23.24
CA ILE A 159 13.36 3.73 22.50
C ILE A 159 12.52 4.00 21.25
N LYS A 160 11.41 4.74 21.37
CA LYS A 160 10.44 4.96 20.28
C LYS A 160 10.72 6.22 19.46
N GLY A 161 11.35 7.24 20.03
CA GLY A 161 11.57 8.54 19.38
C GLY A 161 12.27 8.45 18.01
N PRO A 162 13.34 7.65 17.82
CA PRO A 162 13.95 7.48 16.51
C PRO A 162 13.01 6.86 15.46
N LEU A 163 12.14 5.93 15.87
CA LEU A 163 11.12 5.34 15.00
C LEU A 163 10.02 6.36 14.69
N LEU A 164 9.52 7.08 15.70
CA LEU A 164 8.48 8.12 15.56
C LEU A 164 8.96 9.29 14.70
N LEU A 165 10.21 9.73 14.83
CA LEU A 165 10.81 10.76 13.96
C LEU A 165 10.95 10.25 12.52
N LYS A 166 11.33 8.99 12.33
CA LYS A 166 11.34 8.36 11.00
C LYS A 166 9.94 8.28 10.41
N GLN A 167 8.90 7.98 11.20
CA GLN A 167 7.50 7.96 10.78
C GLN A 167 6.96 9.36 10.47
N ALA A 168 7.27 10.37 11.28
CA ALA A 168 6.90 11.76 11.01
C ALA A 168 7.52 12.30 9.70
N GLY A 169 8.77 11.91 9.41
CA GLY A 169 9.38 12.16 8.09
C GLY A 169 8.88 11.24 6.97
N ALA A 170 8.24 10.11 7.29
CA ALA A 170 7.80 9.14 6.30
C ALA A 170 6.57 9.61 5.52
N HIS A 171 5.64 10.37 6.11
CA HIS A 171 4.42 10.80 5.40
C HIS A 171 4.73 11.61 4.12
N PHE A 172 5.71 12.52 4.15
CA PHE A 172 6.15 13.25 2.94
C PHE A 172 6.77 12.32 1.89
N VAL A 173 7.55 11.33 2.33
CA VAL A 173 8.19 10.34 1.45
C VAL A 173 7.14 9.41 0.85
N GLU A 174 6.18 8.94 1.64
CA GLU A 174 5.04 8.12 1.22
C GLU A 174 4.17 8.85 0.21
N MET A 175 3.86 10.13 0.44
CA MET A 175 3.11 10.96 -0.51
C MET A 175 3.81 11.05 -1.88
N ARG A 176 5.13 11.25 -1.89
CA ARG A 176 5.92 11.29 -3.14
C ARG A 176 6.05 9.93 -3.80
N GLU A 177 6.17 8.85 -3.03
CA GLU A 177 6.21 7.47 -3.55
C GLU A 177 4.86 7.04 -4.14
N ALA A 178 3.75 7.42 -3.51
CA ALA A 178 2.41 7.21 -4.04
C ALA A 178 2.16 8.04 -5.30
N ALA A 179 2.54 9.32 -5.33
CA ALA A 179 2.44 10.13 -6.54
C ALA A 179 3.36 9.63 -7.67
N ALA A 180 4.51 9.04 -7.35
CA ALA A 180 5.36 8.36 -8.35
C ALA A 180 4.72 7.07 -8.90
N HIS A 181 3.92 6.38 -8.08
CA HIS A 181 3.11 5.22 -8.47
C HIS A 181 1.91 5.64 -9.32
N ASP A 182 1.23 6.73 -8.99
CA ASP A 182 0.15 7.33 -9.83
C ASP A 182 0.62 7.63 -11.26
N LEU A 183 1.84 8.15 -11.43
CA LEU A 183 2.44 8.35 -12.76
C LEU A 183 2.62 7.04 -13.55
N TRP A 184 2.79 5.91 -12.88
CA TRP A 184 2.84 4.58 -13.51
C TRP A 184 1.48 4.22 -14.14
N GLU A 185 0.36 4.62 -13.52
CA GLU A 185 -1.00 4.32 -13.99
C GLU A 185 -1.34 5.03 -15.31
N ILE A 186 -0.76 6.22 -15.54
CA ILE A 186 -0.79 6.90 -16.84
C ILE A 186 -0.14 6.02 -17.92
N GLN A 187 1.02 5.42 -17.65
CA GLN A 187 1.67 4.52 -18.61
C GLN A 187 0.90 3.19 -18.76
N GLN A 188 0.34 2.64 -17.68
CA GLN A 188 -0.48 1.43 -17.73
C GLN A 188 -1.70 1.60 -18.66
N LYS A 189 -2.39 2.74 -18.56
CA LYS A 189 -3.50 3.10 -19.45
C LYS A 189 -3.06 3.10 -20.92
N LYS A 190 -1.95 3.78 -21.24
CA LYS A 190 -1.40 3.79 -22.61
C LYS A 190 -1.06 2.39 -23.12
N LEU A 191 -0.46 1.53 -22.29
CA LEU A 191 -0.16 0.14 -22.64
C LEU A 191 -1.43 -0.67 -22.90
N PHE A 192 -2.49 -0.42 -22.12
CA PHE A 192 -3.78 -1.07 -22.28
C PHE A 192 -4.52 -0.64 -23.55
N ASP A 193 -4.46 0.65 -23.90
CA ASP A 193 -5.03 1.16 -25.15
C ASP A 193 -4.30 0.60 -26.38
N LEU A 194 -2.97 0.53 -26.28
CA LEU A 194 -2.08 -0.08 -27.26
C LEU A 194 -2.31 -1.60 -27.37
N GLN A 195 -2.62 -2.28 -26.26
CA GLN A 195 -3.09 -3.66 -26.24
C GLN A 195 -4.42 -3.82 -26.99
N CYS A 196 -5.44 -3.01 -26.68
CA CYS A 196 -6.75 -3.06 -27.33
C CYS A 196 -6.64 -2.87 -28.87
N ARG A 197 -5.90 -1.86 -29.31
CA ARG A 197 -5.68 -1.56 -30.74
C ARG A 197 -4.88 -2.67 -31.45
N TRP A 198 -3.89 -3.27 -30.78
CA TRP A 198 -3.10 -4.38 -31.33
C TRP A 198 -3.94 -5.66 -31.47
N ARG A 199 -4.75 -5.99 -30.46
CA ARG A 199 -5.68 -7.14 -30.46
C ARG A 199 -6.70 -7.05 -31.60
N ALA A 200 -7.19 -5.83 -31.86
CA ALA A 200 -8.08 -5.50 -32.97
C ALA A 200 -7.40 -5.44 -34.35
N GLY A 201 -6.08 -5.67 -34.44
CA GLY A 201 -5.34 -5.63 -35.70
C GLY A 201 -5.19 -4.23 -36.31
N GLN A 202 -5.53 -3.17 -35.58
CA GLN A 202 -5.41 -1.77 -36.05
C GLN A 202 -3.96 -1.30 -36.10
N ILE A 203 -3.10 -1.91 -35.28
CA ILE A 203 -1.66 -1.62 -35.22
C ILE A 203 -0.84 -2.93 -35.16
N THR A 204 0.43 -2.82 -35.55
CA THR A 204 1.44 -3.88 -35.41
C THR A 204 2.60 -3.32 -34.60
N LEU A 205 3.08 -4.09 -33.62
CA LEU A 205 4.14 -3.70 -32.70
C LEU A 205 5.33 -4.62 -32.94
N PRO A 206 6.45 -4.13 -33.51
CA PRO A 206 7.61 -4.98 -33.79
C PRO A 206 8.15 -5.62 -32.51
N GLY A 207 8.18 -6.95 -32.47
CA GLY A 207 8.59 -7.73 -31.31
C GLY A 207 7.44 -8.24 -30.42
N VAL A 208 6.21 -7.73 -30.58
CA VAL A 208 5.03 -8.29 -29.88
C VAL A 208 4.33 -9.33 -30.77
N ARG A 209 4.23 -10.56 -30.27
CA ARG A 209 3.78 -11.77 -30.97
C ARG A 209 2.50 -12.35 -30.38
N HIS A 210 2.29 -12.26 -29.06
CA HIS A 210 1.11 -12.84 -28.41
C HIS A 210 0.64 -12.01 -27.19
N THR A 211 -0.62 -12.16 -26.80
CA THR A 211 -1.25 -11.26 -25.81
C THR A 211 -0.58 -11.26 -24.42
N GLU A 212 0.01 -12.37 -23.97
CA GLU A 212 0.67 -12.46 -22.67
C GLU A 212 1.92 -11.56 -22.53
N GLU A 213 2.58 -11.16 -23.62
CA GLU A 213 3.73 -10.24 -23.56
C GLU A 213 3.34 -8.87 -22.99
N PHE A 214 2.08 -8.45 -23.13
CA PHE A 214 1.59 -7.22 -22.49
C PHE A 214 1.67 -7.27 -20.96
N ARG A 215 1.42 -8.43 -20.34
CA ARG A 215 1.60 -8.61 -18.89
C ARG A 215 3.07 -8.60 -18.46
N GLN A 216 3.99 -8.94 -19.36
CA GLN A 216 5.42 -8.76 -19.11
C GLN A 216 5.77 -7.26 -19.16
N TRP A 217 5.28 -6.54 -20.17
CA TRP A 217 5.47 -5.09 -20.29
C TRP A 217 4.79 -4.28 -19.19
N GLU A 218 3.71 -4.78 -18.57
CA GLU A 218 3.12 -4.22 -17.34
C GLU A 218 4.17 -4.05 -16.22
N THR A 219 5.11 -5.00 -16.11
CA THR A 219 6.17 -5.01 -15.09
C THR A 219 7.37 -4.11 -15.47
N TYR A 220 7.60 -3.90 -16.78
CA TYR A 220 8.77 -3.19 -17.31
C TYR A 220 8.38 -1.95 -18.14
N ILE A 221 7.33 -1.24 -17.73
CA ILE A 221 6.68 -0.23 -18.58
C ILE A 221 7.58 0.97 -18.92
N ASP A 222 8.48 1.34 -18.01
CA ASP A 222 9.53 2.35 -18.21
C ASP A 222 10.52 2.01 -19.35
N TYR A 223 10.61 0.73 -19.73
CA TYR A 223 11.45 0.23 -20.82
C TYR A 223 10.65 -0.11 -22.09
N CYS A 224 9.33 0.10 -22.09
CA CYS A 224 8.45 -0.27 -23.20
C CYS A 224 8.69 0.67 -24.41
N PRO A 225 9.22 0.18 -25.54
CA PRO A 225 9.71 1.05 -26.61
C PRO A 225 8.60 1.70 -27.46
N TRP A 226 7.35 1.25 -27.29
CA TRP A 226 6.19 1.77 -28.03
C TRP A 226 5.39 2.83 -27.25
N LEU A 227 5.74 3.09 -25.98
CA LEU A 227 5.06 4.08 -25.15
C LEU A 227 5.78 5.43 -25.21
N PRO A 228 5.09 6.53 -25.55
CA PRO A 228 5.67 7.86 -25.41
C PRO A 228 5.84 8.21 -23.92
N PRO A 229 6.85 9.03 -23.55
CA PRO A 229 6.96 9.58 -22.21
C PRO A 229 5.67 10.27 -21.75
N ILE A 230 5.45 10.32 -20.44
CA ILE A 230 4.34 11.05 -19.83
C ILE A 230 4.48 12.55 -20.14
N THR A 231 3.41 13.14 -20.67
CA THR A 231 3.31 14.56 -21.04
C THR A 231 2.71 15.41 -19.91
N ALA A 232 2.89 16.73 -19.98
CA ALA A 232 2.31 17.65 -19.00
C ALA A 232 0.76 17.62 -18.99
N ASP A 233 0.13 17.45 -20.15
CA ASP A 233 -1.33 17.41 -20.28
C ASP A 233 -1.93 16.14 -19.63
N GLU A 234 -1.23 15.01 -19.74
CA GLU A 234 -1.62 13.77 -19.07
C GLU A 234 -1.46 13.86 -17.55
N VAL A 235 -0.40 14.51 -17.06
CA VAL A 235 -0.23 14.82 -15.62
C VAL A 235 -1.33 15.75 -15.13
N ALA A 236 -1.70 16.76 -15.92
CA ALA A 236 -2.81 17.66 -15.59
C ALA A 236 -4.16 16.93 -15.56
N LEU A 237 -4.40 16.02 -16.52
CA LEU A 237 -5.60 15.18 -16.55
C LEU A 237 -5.66 14.22 -15.35
N TYR A 238 -4.55 13.58 -14.99
CA TYR A 238 -4.48 12.72 -13.81
C TYR A 238 -4.64 13.53 -12.51
N ALA A 239 -4.06 14.73 -12.43
CA ALA A 239 -4.25 15.64 -11.29
C ALA A 239 -5.69 16.20 -11.22
N ALA A 240 -6.46 16.17 -12.31
CA ALA A 240 -7.90 16.44 -12.29
C ALA A 240 -8.70 15.22 -11.80
N TYR A 241 -8.35 14.01 -12.26
CA TYR A 241 -8.88 12.73 -11.76
C TYR A 241 -8.74 12.63 -10.23
N LEU A 242 -7.52 12.85 -9.71
CA LEU A 242 -7.20 12.82 -8.28
C LEU A 242 -8.02 13.80 -7.41
N ARG A 243 -8.49 14.92 -7.99
CA ARG A 243 -9.34 15.92 -7.32
C ARG A 243 -10.84 15.74 -7.59
N SER A 244 -11.22 14.67 -8.30
CA SER A 244 -12.61 14.39 -8.66
C SER A 244 -13.25 13.35 -7.74
N ASP A 245 -14.58 13.32 -7.70
CA ASP A 245 -15.33 12.27 -7.00
C ASP A 245 -15.19 10.88 -7.67
N HIS A 246 -14.56 10.79 -8.85
CA HIS A 246 -14.22 9.52 -9.50
C HIS A 246 -12.91 8.92 -8.97
N TYR A 247 -12.12 9.63 -8.15
CA TYR A 247 -10.88 9.09 -7.60
C TYR A 247 -11.15 7.88 -6.71
N ALA A 248 -10.61 6.73 -7.12
CA ALA A 248 -10.43 5.58 -6.26
C ALA A 248 -8.93 5.30 -6.14
N PRO A 249 -8.40 5.06 -4.93
CA PRO A 249 -7.05 4.53 -4.76
C PRO A 249 -6.92 3.21 -5.50
N ASN A 250 -5.77 3.04 -6.14
CA ASN A 250 -5.48 1.85 -6.91
C ASN A 250 -5.43 0.59 -6.05
N GLN A 251 -6.22 -0.41 -6.45
CA GLN A 251 -6.21 -1.76 -5.90
C GLN A 251 -5.81 -2.81 -6.95
N ASN A 252 -5.59 -2.45 -8.21
CA ASN A 252 -5.44 -3.41 -9.31
C ASN A 252 -4.01 -3.93 -9.49
N TRP A 253 -3.87 -5.27 -9.46
CA TRP A 253 -2.62 -6.01 -9.67
C TRP A 253 -2.53 -6.68 -11.05
N ALA A 254 -3.42 -6.32 -11.99
CA ALA A 254 -3.52 -6.97 -13.30
C ALA A 254 -4.02 -5.99 -14.38
N TRP A 255 -3.27 -4.91 -14.58
CA TRP A 255 -3.61 -3.76 -15.44
C TRP A 255 -3.80 -4.11 -16.91
N GLN A 256 -3.19 -5.20 -17.37
CA GLN A 256 -3.29 -5.67 -18.76
C GLN A 256 -4.24 -6.87 -18.91
N ASN A 257 -5.16 -7.09 -17.95
CA ASN A 257 -6.13 -8.19 -17.95
C ASN A 257 -7.38 -7.92 -18.82
N TYR A 258 -7.14 -7.66 -20.10
CA TYR A 258 -8.15 -7.37 -21.13
C TYR A 258 -9.41 -8.23 -21.05
N ARG A 259 -9.27 -9.56 -20.97
CA ARG A 259 -10.43 -10.47 -20.94
C ARG A 259 -11.34 -10.17 -19.75
N ARG A 260 -10.78 -10.03 -18.54
CA ARG A 260 -11.57 -9.76 -17.31
C ARG A 260 -12.34 -8.44 -17.42
N PHE A 261 -11.67 -7.38 -17.87
CA PHE A 261 -12.31 -6.08 -18.07
C PHE A 261 -13.37 -6.10 -19.18
N ARG A 262 -13.16 -6.89 -20.24
CA ARG A 262 -14.12 -7.07 -21.34
C ARG A 262 -15.39 -7.78 -20.87
N HIS A 263 -15.28 -8.94 -20.21
CA HIS A 263 -16.44 -9.65 -19.65
C HIS A 263 -17.25 -8.74 -18.69
N ALA A 264 -16.56 -8.01 -17.79
CA ALA A 264 -17.20 -7.06 -16.89
C ALA A 264 -17.92 -5.90 -17.63
N ALA A 265 -17.41 -5.46 -18.79
CA ALA A 265 -18.04 -4.42 -19.61
C ALA A 265 -19.19 -4.95 -20.48
N GLU A 266 -19.16 -6.22 -20.87
CA GLU A 266 -20.21 -6.90 -21.64
C GLU A 266 -21.39 -7.36 -20.76
N GLY A 267 -21.31 -7.17 -19.44
CA GLY A 267 -22.31 -7.61 -18.47
C GLY A 267 -22.28 -9.12 -18.21
N ASP A 268 -21.18 -9.77 -18.58
CA ASP A 268 -20.94 -11.19 -18.40
C ASP A 268 -20.42 -11.44 -16.98
N ASP A 269 -21.31 -11.32 -15.99
CA ASP A 269 -21.04 -11.63 -14.58
C ASP A 269 -20.78 -13.14 -14.35
N GLN A 270 -20.89 -13.99 -15.39
CA GLN A 270 -20.59 -15.43 -15.35
C GLN A 270 -19.08 -15.73 -15.44
N ALA A 271 -18.26 -14.97 -14.71
CA ALA A 271 -16.95 -15.47 -14.30
C ALA A 271 -17.17 -16.67 -13.37
N PRO A 272 -16.58 -17.85 -13.63
CA PRO A 272 -16.96 -19.09 -12.95
C PRO A 272 -16.67 -19.05 -11.45
N ASP A 273 -17.73 -19.19 -10.64
CA ASP A 273 -17.89 -19.90 -9.36
C ASP A 273 -16.80 -19.85 -8.27
N ASP A 274 -15.80 -18.96 -8.35
CA ASP A 274 -14.90 -18.60 -7.24
C ASP A 274 -15.55 -17.57 -6.28
N GLU A 275 -16.86 -17.33 -6.40
CA GLU A 275 -17.67 -16.89 -5.26
C GLU A 275 -17.89 -18.06 -4.31
N ALA A 276 -16.84 -18.40 -3.56
CA ALA A 276 -17.06 -18.81 -2.18
C ALA A 276 -17.91 -17.70 -1.56
N ALA A 277 -19.17 -18.02 -1.24
CA ALA A 277 -20.10 -17.05 -0.68
C ALA A 277 -19.41 -16.35 0.49
N ALA A 278 -19.26 -15.03 0.39
CA ALA A 278 -18.65 -14.24 1.45
C ALA A 278 -19.34 -14.65 2.77
N PRO A 279 -18.57 -14.99 3.82
CA PRO A 279 -19.15 -15.59 5.00
C PRO A 279 -20.23 -14.66 5.58
N ASP A 280 -21.23 -15.22 6.26
CA ASP A 280 -22.41 -14.47 6.74
C ASP A 280 -22.07 -13.27 7.67
N ASP A 281 -20.80 -13.10 8.05
CA ASP A 281 -20.23 -11.99 8.80
C ASP A 281 -19.42 -10.94 7.98
N ASP A 282 -19.29 -11.06 6.65
CA ASP A 282 -18.71 -10.00 5.79
C ASP A 282 -19.61 -8.76 5.78
N ASP A 283 -19.03 -7.58 6.00
CA ASP A 283 -19.74 -6.30 5.95
C ASP A 283 -19.89 -5.74 4.52
N GLY A 284 -19.76 -6.62 3.52
CA GLY A 284 -19.78 -6.34 2.09
C GLY A 284 -18.42 -5.88 1.55
N TYR A 285 -17.38 -5.86 2.39
CA TYR A 285 -16.06 -5.38 2.00
C TYR A 285 -15.36 -6.35 1.05
N GLU A 286 -15.34 -7.65 1.36
CA GLU A 286 -14.67 -8.63 0.48
C GLU A 286 -15.38 -8.73 -0.87
N ALA A 287 -16.72 -8.72 -0.89
CA ALA A 287 -17.50 -8.65 -2.13
C ALA A 287 -17.19 -7.38 -2.96
N THR A 288 -17.06 -6.22 -2.32
CA THR A 288 -16.75 -4.94 -2.99
C THR A 288 -15.32 -4.95 -3.55
N THR A 289 -14.34 -5.41 -2.77
CA THR A 289 -12.93 -5.49 -3.19
C THR A 289 -12.75 -6.52 -4.31
N ASN A 290 -13.42 -7.68 -4.24
CA ASN A 290 -13.45 -8.67 -5.32
C ASN A 290 -14.07 -8.13 -6.62
N ARG A 291 -15.09 -7.27 -6.52
CA ARG A 291 -15.65 -6.56 -7.68
C ARG A 291 -14.67 -5.54 -8.24
N ALA A 292 -13.98 -4.76 -7.41
CA ALA A 292 -13.00 -3.76 -7.85
C ALA A 292 -11.88 -4.39 -8.70
N TYR A 293 -11.40 -5.59 -8.34
CA TYR A 293 -10.45 -6.38 -9.14
C TYR A 293 -11.01 -6.88 -10.49
N ARG A 294 -12.34 -6.99 -10.65
CA ARG A 294 -13.02 -7.44 -11.89
C ARG A 294 -13.27 -6.27 -12.85
N THR A 295 -13.58 -5.09 -12.33
CA THR A 295 -13.92 -3.89 -13.12
C THR A 295 -12.71 -3.17 -13.69
N LEU A 296 -12.91 -2.39 -14.77
CA LEU A 296 -11.92 -1.44 -15.24
C LEU A 296 -11.47 -0.50 -14.10
N PRO A 297 -10.16 -0.20 -13.97
CA PRO A 297 -9.66 0.79 -13.01
C PRO A 297 -10.37 2.14 -13.14
N ALA A 298 -10.64 2.83 -12.03
CA ALA A 298 -11.34 4.11 -12.05
C ALA A 298 -10.64 5.18 -12.91
N TRP A 299 -9.30 5.23 -12.87
CA TRP A 299 -8.50 6.06 -13.78
C TRP A 299 -8.76 5.74 -15.26
N TYR A 300 -8.89 4.46 -15.64
CA TYR A 300 -9.14 4.07 -17.03
C TYR A 300 -10.50 4.56 -17.51
N GLN A 301 -11.52 4.50 -16.64
CA GLN A 301 -12.87 4.99 -16.93
C GLN A 301 -12.85 6.51 -17.10
N TYR A 302 -12.30 7.25 -16.13
CA TYR A 302 -12.18 8.71 -16.18
C TYR A 302 -11.39 9.20 -17.41
N HIS A 303 -10.26 8.57 -17.72
CA HIS A 303 -9.48 8.89 -18.91
C HIS A 303 -10.30 8.64 -20.18
N ASN A 304 -10.99 7.50 -20.30
CA ASN A 304 -11.81 7.17 -21.47
C ASN A 304 -12.96 8.16 -21.69
N GLU A 305 -13.59 8.65 -20.62
CA GLU A 305 -14.62 9.69 -20.67
C GLU A 305 -14.03 11.03 -21.11
N ALA A 306 -12.85 11.40 -20.60
CA ALA A 306 -12.18 12.65 -20.94
C ALA A 306 -11.58 12.68 -22.37
N THR A 307 -11.07 11.55 -22.88
CA THR A 307 -10.43 11.47 -24.22
C THR A 307 -11.36 10.97 -25.33
N GLY A 308 -12.53 10.42 -24.99
CA GLY A 308 -13.43 9.78 -25.95
C GLY A 308 -12.97 8.39 -26.40
N GLU A 309 -12.09 7.74 -25.63
CA GLU A 309 -11.54 6.41 -25.93
C GLU A 309 -12.34 5.25 -25.30
N ASN A 310 -13.53 5.53 -24.76
CA ASN A 310 -14.46 4.54 -24.23
C ASN A 310 -14.79 3.39 -25.21
N LEU A 311 -14.61 3.60 -26.52
CA LEU A 311 -14.82 2.58 -27.55
C LEU A 311 -13.66 1.57 -27.70
N LEU A 312 -12.47 1.81 -27.13
CA LEU A 312 -11.31 0.92 -27.35
C LEU A 312 -11.53 -0.51 -26.83
N LEU A 313 -12.23 -0.67 -25.70
CA LEU A 313 -12.57 -2.00 -25.18
C LEU A 313 -13.62 -2.74 -26.04
N THR A 314 -14.43 -1.99 -26.83
CA THR A 314 -15.47 -2.56 -27.71
C THR A 314 -14.93 -3.05 -29.06
N LEU A 315 -13.64 -2.81 -29.36
CA LEU A 315 -13.00 -3.30 -30.58
C LEU A 315 -12.98 -4.84 -30.62
N PRO A 316 -12.99 -5.48 -31.82
CA PRO A 316 -12.96 -6.93 -31.94
C PRO A 316 -11.63 -7.51 -31.43
N ASP A 317 -11.63 -8.71 -30.85
CA ASP A 317 -10.43 -9.36 -30.30
C ASP A 317 -9.78 -10.34 -31.31
N LEU A 318 -9.54 -9.86 -32.53
CA LEU A 318 -9.11 -10.70 -33.67
C LEU A 318 -7.87 -11.55 -33.39
N ARG A 319 -6.92 -11.04 -32.60
CA ARG A 319 -5.73 -11.82 -32.20
C ARG A 319 -6.02 -12.75 -31.02
N GLY A 320 -6.75 -12.30 -30.00
CA GLY A 320 -7.07 -13.10 -28.82
C GLY A 320 -8.01 -14.27 -29.12
N GLU A 321 -8.89 -14.13 -30.11
CA GLU A 321 -9.74 -15.19 -30.66
C GLU A 321 -8.90 -16.29 -31.35
N LYS A 322 -7.92 -15.90 -32.19
CA LYS A 322 -6.97 -16.85 -32.81
C LYS A 322 -6.11 -17.57 -31.76
N GLU A 323 -5.59 -16.85 -30.76
CA GLU A 323 -4.86 -17.46 -29.65
C GLU A 323 -5.74 -18.45 -28.88
N ALA A 324 -6.98 -18.09 -28.57
CA ALA A 324 -7.93 -18.97 -27.90
C ALA A 324 -8.24 -20.23 -28.72
N TYR A 325 -8.40 -20.10 -30.04
CA TYR A 325 -8.61 -21.22 -30.96
C TYR A 325 -7.45 -22.24 -30.91
N TYR A 326 -6.21 -21.79 -31.03
CA TYR A 326 -5.05 -22.70 -30.97
C TYR A 326 -4.84 -23.31 -29.57
N ILE A 327 -5.09 -22.53 -28.51
CA ILE A 327 -5.05 -23.05 -27.13
C ILE A 327 -6.09 -24.18 -26.95
N GLY A 328 -7.33 -23.97 -27.42
CA GLY A 328 -8.39 -24.98 -27.35
C GLY A 328 -8.08 -26.27 -28.11
N ILE A 329 -7.41 -26.18 -29.27
CA ILE A 329 -6.93 -27.37 -30.00
C ILE A 329 -5.92 -28.17 -29.16
N THR A 330 -4.96 -27.48 -28.51
CA THR A 330 -3.98 -28.14 -27.64
C THR A 330 -4.61 -28.74 -26.40
N GLU A 331 -5.60 -28.08 -25.81
CA GLU A 331 -6.35 -28.60 -24.66
C GLU A 331 -7.14 -29.86 -25.03
N ALA A 332 -7.80 -29.88 -26.19
CA ALA A 332 -8.46 -31.09 -26.71
C ALA A 332 -7.49 -32.26 -26.99
N ASP A 333 -6.32 -32.02 -27.60
CA ASP A 333 -5.26 -33.04 -27.81
C ASP A 333 -4.75 -33.59 -26.48
N LYS A 334 -4.54 -32.70 -25.49
CA LYS A 334 -4.12 -33.06 -24.13
C LYS A 334 -5.18 -33.89 -23.41
N GLU A 335 -6.46 -33.52 -23.47
CA GLU A 335 -7.57 -34.27 -22.89
C GLU A 335 -7.72 -35.64 -23.54
N GLN A 336 -7.66 -35.74 -24.87
CA GLN A 336 -7.74 -37.00 -25.59
C GLN A 336 -6.59 -37.95 -25.21
N LYS A 337 -5.36 -37.43 -25.10
CA LYS A 337 -4.18 -38.18 -24.64
C LYS A 337 -4.34 -38.64 -23.19
N LEU A 338 -4.83 -37.78 -22.31
CA LEU A 338 -5.07 -38.11 -20.90
C LEU A 338 -6.18 -39.17 -20.75
N ALA A 339 -7.24 -39.08 -21.53
CA ALA A 339 -8.30 -40.08 -21.60
C ALA A 339 -7.78 -41.43 -22.13
N ALA A 340 -6.93 -41.43 -23.16
CA ALA A 340 -6.28 -42.64 -23.67
C ALA A 340 -5.34 -43.29 -22.64
N GLN A 341 -4.55 -42.49 -21.91
CA GLN A 341 -3.70 -42.98 -20.81
C GLN A 341 -4.53 -43.58 -19.66
N ARG A 342 -5.66 -42.94 -19.29
CA ARG A 342 -6.62 -43.49 -18.32
C ARG A 342 -7.21 -44.83 -18.80
N ALA A 343 -7.61 -44.91 -20.07
CA ALA A 343 -8.18 -46.12 -20.67
C ALA A 343 -7.19 -47.30 -20.76
N ARG A 344 -5.89 -47.03 -20.91
CA ARG A 344 -4.84 -48.06 -20.85
C ARG A 344 -4.48 -48.51 -19.42
N GLY A 345 -4.96 -47.80 -18.40
CA GLY A 345 -4.58 -48.02 -17.01
C GLY A 345 -3.24 -47.39 -16.62
N ASP A 346 -2.55 -46.69 -17.54
CA ASP A 346 -1.25 -46.04 -17.28
C ASP A 346 -1.34 -45.06 -16.09
N LEU A 347 -2.45 -44.33 -15.98
CA LEU A 347 -2.70 -43.38 -14.89
C LEU A 347 -3.07 -44.03 -13.55
N ALA A 348 -3.49 -45.31 -13.54
CA ALA A 348 -3.89 -45.99 -12.30
C ALA A 348 -2.68 -46.38 -11.42
N ALA A 349 -1.46 -46.34 -11.98
CA ALA A 349 -0.21 -46.52 -11.25
C ALA A 349 0.39 -45.21 -10.70
N SER A 350 0.00 -44.05 -11.24
CA SER A 350 0.59 -42.75 -10.87
C SER A 350 -0.12 -42.10 -9.68
N LEU A 351 0.06 -42.72 -8.51
CA LEU A 351 -0.38 -42.28 -7.16
C LEU A 351 -1.91 -42.22 -6.94
N PRO A 352 -2.38 -42.49 -5.70
CA PRO A 352 -3.74 -42.12 -5.31
C PRO A 352 -3.94 -40.61 -5.49
N TRP A 353 -5.15 -40.19 -5.85
CA TRP A 353 -5.53 -38.79 -6.00
C TRP A 353 -5.59 -38.10 -4.63
N HIS A 354 -4.41 -37.83 -4.05
CA HIS A 354 -4.29 -37.04 -2.83
C HIS A 354 -4.74 -35.61 -3.15
N PRO A 355 -5.82 -35.09 -2.51
CA PRO A 355 -6.23 -33.71 -2.73
C PRO A 355 -5.07 -32.79 -2.35
N LEU A 356 -4.72 -31.88 -3.26
CA LEU A 356 -3.67 -30.89 -3.00
C LEU A 356 -4.09 -30.02 -1.82
N PHE A 357 -3.18 -29.80 -0.88
CA PHE A 357 -3.39 -29.05 0.37
C PHE A 357 -3.70 -27.54 0.15
N LEU A 358 -3.77 -27.07 -1.10
CA LEU A 358 -3.68 -25.66 -1.47
C LEU A 358 -4.98 -24.85 -1.29
N HIS A 359 -6.14 -25.48 -1.06
CA HIS A 359 -7.45 -24.80 -1.00
C HIS A 359 -8.34 -25.28 0.15
N ARG A 360 -7.87 -25.17 1.39
CA ARG A 360 -8.75 -25.12 2.57
C ARG A 360 -8.26 -24.06 3.56
N ASP A 361 -9.01 -22.97 3.64
CA ASP A 361 -8.80 -21.90 4.62
C ASP A 361 -9.17 -22.32 6.06
N ASP A 362 -9.75 -23.52 6.22
CA ASP A 362 -10.01 -24.18 7.49
C ASP A 362 -9.07 -25.37 7.74
N LEU A 363 -8.14 -25.18 8.68
CA LEU A 363 -7.21 -26.20 9.17
C LEU A 363 -7.75 -27.03 10.35
N VAL A 364 -8.93 -26.71 10.90
CA VAL A 364 -9.54 -27.42 12.04
C VAL A 364 -9.66 -28.94 11.83
N PRO A 365 -10.03 -29.47 10.65
CA PRO A 365 -10.07 -30.92 10.42
C PRO A 365 -8.69 -31.59 10.57
N TYR A 366 -7.62 -30.90 10.16
CA TYR A 366 -6.24 -31.40 10.24
C TYR A 366 -5.72 -31.37 11.67
N PHE A 367 -5.98 -30.30 12.42
CA PHE A 367 -5.65 -30.25 13.85
C PHE A 367 -6.33 -31.41 14.60
N ARG A 368 -7.61 -31.68 14.33
CA ARG A 368 -8.34 -32.83 14.90
C ARG A 368 -7.79 -34.20 14.48
N GLN A 369 -7.08 -34.29 13.37
CA GLN A 369 -6.53 -35.55 12.84
C GLN A 369 -5.11 -35.85 13.35
N PHE A 370 -4.28 -34.83 13.54
CA PHE A 370 -2.83 -35.00 13.74
C PHE A 370 -2.29 -34.52 15.09
N GLU A 371 -3.01 -33.67 15.82
CA GLU A 371 -2.53 -33.07 17.07
C GLU A 371 -2.88 -33.90 18.30
N ASP A 372 -2.10 -33.74 19.37
CA ASP A 372 -2.37 -34.38 20.66
C ASP A 372 -3.72 -33.88 21.23
N PRO A 373 -4.65 -34.78 21.65
CA PRO A 373 -5.90 -34.40 22.29
C PRO A 373 -5.78 -33.44 23.49
N ALA A 374 -4.62 -33.41 24.16
CA ALA A 374 -4.34 -32.47 25.26
C ALA A 374 -4.08 -31.03 24.78
N ASP A 375 -3.39 -30.87 23.65
CA ASP A 375 -3.04 -29.56 23.08
C ASP A 375 -4.09 -29.02 22.09
N LEU A 376 -4.86 -29.91 21.46
CA LEU A 376 -5.90 -29.57 20.48
C LEU A 376 -6.86 -28.44 20.94
N PRO A 377 -7.42 -28.41 22.17
CA PRO A 377 -8.29 -27.32 22.61
C PRO A 377 -7.58 -25.96 22.71
N ARG A 378 -6.26 -25.94 22.94
CA ARG A 378 -5.45 -24.71 22.95
C ARG A 378 -5.21 -24.22 21.52
N LEU A 379 -4.81 -25.13 20.63
CA LEU A 379 -4.51 -24.80 19.24
C LEU A 379 -5.75 -24.28 18.49
N LEU A 380 -6.91 -24.94 18.65
CA LEU A 380 -8.16 -24.48 18.04
C LEU A 380 -8.57 -23.06 18.49
N ARG A 381 -8.37 -22.71 19.77
CA ARG A 381 -8.64 -21.35 20.27
C ARG A 381 -7.67 -20.32 19.70
N TRP A 382 -6.39 -20.66 19.53
CA TRP A 382 -5.41 -19.76 18.92
C TRP A 382 -5.68 -19.55 17.44
N TYR A 383 -6.08 -20.60 16.73
CA TYR A 383 -6.44 -20.53 15.32
C TYR A 383 -7.69 -19.67 15.09
N GLU A 384 -8.76 -19.90 15.86
CA GLU A 384 -9.97 -19.06 15.82
C GLU A 384 -9.66 -17.60 16.21
N ALA A 385 -8.82 -17.36 17.22
CA ALA A 385 -8.41 -16.02 17.60
C ALA A 385 -7.59 -15.31 16.49
N GLY A 386 -6.76 -16.06 15.75
CA GLY A 386 -6.06 -15.57 14.56
C GLY A 386 -7.03 -15.17 13.46
N HIS A 387 -7.98 -16.04 13.10
CA HIS A 387 -9.04 -15.74 12.13
C HIS A 387 -9.94 -14.56 12.54
N GLN A 388 -10.20 -14.36 13.84
CA GLN A 388 -10.92 -13.19 14.34
C GLN A 388 -10.08 -11.90 14.29
N ASP A 389 -8.78 -11.98 14.52
CA ASP A 389 -7.85 -10.85 14.41
C ASP A 389 -7.63 -10.46 12.94
N GLU A 390 -7.49 -11.42 12.02
CA GLU A 390 -7.47 -11.17 10.58
C GLU A 390 -8.75 -10.51 10.09
N ARG A 391 -9.94 -11.00 10.49
CA ARG A 391 -11.23 -10.34 10.18
C ARG A 391 -11.31 -8.91 10.71
N ARG A 392 -10.77 -8.62 11.91
CA ARG A 392 -10.71 -7.24 12.46
C ARG A 392 -9.69 -6.34 11.76
N ARG A 393 -8.70 -6.91 11.07
CA ARG A 393 -7.68 -6.22 10.25
C ARG A 393 -8.08 -6.14 8.76
N ARG A 394 -9.33 -6.47 8.45
CA ARG A 394 -9.98 -6.32 7.16
C ARG A 394 -11.34 -5.63 7.39
N GLY A 395 -12.11 -5.41 6.33
CA GLY A 395 -13.44 -4.80 6.44
C GLY A 395 -13.41 -3.27 6.57
N TYR A 396 -14.59 -2.66 6.48
CA TYR A 396 -14.70 -1.20 6.42
C TYR A 396 -14.24 -0.46 7.69
N LEU A 397 -14.22 -1.11 8.86
CA LEU A 397 -13.72 -0.48 10.09
C LEU A 397 -12.20 -0.30 10.08
N PHE A 398 -11.48 -1.30 9.58
CA PHE A 398 -10.02 -1.23 9.43
C PHE A 398 -9.65 -0.15 8.41
N GLU A 399 -10.29 -0.18 7.23
CA GLU A 399 -10.13 0.85 6.20
C GLU A 399 -10.45 2.25 6.72
N ALA A 400 -11.59 2.46 7.39
CA ALA A 400 -11.95 3.77 7.94
C ALA A 400 -10.88 4.28 8.93
N THR A 401 -10.33 3.40 9.75
CA THR A 401 -9.22 3.76 10.68
C THR A 401 -7.96 4.14 9.91
N HIS A 402 -7.60 3.34 8.89
CA HIS A 402 -6.47 3.62 8.01
C HIS A 402 -6.59 4.99 7.32
N TRP A 403 -7.77 5.31 6.77
CA TRP A 403 -8.01 6.59 6.09
C TRP A 403 -8.09 7.80 7.03
N ILE A 404 -8.48 7.60 8.31
CA ILE A 404 -8.35 8.63 9.34
C ILE A 404 -6.89 8.98 9.56
N GLU A 405 -6.05 8.00 9.93
CA GLU A 405 -4.63 8.19 10.24
C GLU A 405 -3.84 8.69 9.02
N ARG A 406 -4.10 8.11 7.83
CA ARG A 406 -3.36 8.40 6.60
C ARG A 406 -3.62 9.81 6.04
N ALA A 407 -4.87 10.27 6.06
CA ALA A 407 -5.30 11.38 5.21
C ALA A 407 -6.15 12.46 5.91
N LEU A 408 -6.84 12.14 7.02
CA LEU A 408 -7.77 13.07 7.68
C LEU A 408 -7.21 13.69 8.96
N GLU A 409 -6.46 12.93 9.79
CA GLU A 409 -5.93 13.39 11.07
C GLU A 409 -4.98 14.60 10.92
N HIS A 410 -4.26 14.69 9.81
CA HIS A 410 -3.28 15.73 9.55
C HIS A 410 -3.84 16.92 8.75
N GLN A 411 -5.15 16.98 8.49
CA GLN A 411 -5.76 18.10 7.78
C GLN A 411 -5.85 19.35 8.66
N ALA A 412 -5.30 20.47 8.17
CA ALA A 412 -5.36 21.75 8.86
C ALA A 412 -6.76 22.40 8.82
N ALA A 413 -7.62 21.98 7.89
CA ALA A 413 -8.99 22.45 7.72
C ALA A 413 -9.99 21.29 7.81
N PRO A 414 -11.23 21.51 8.28
CA PRO A 414 -12.25 20.47 8.33
C PRO A 414 -12.54 19.89 6.92
N TRP A 415 -12.40 18.58 6.77
CA TRP A 415 -12.71 17.88 5.52
C TRP A 415 -14.17 17.38 5.52
N PRO A 416 -14.96 17.63 4.45
CA PRO A 416 -16.37 17.24 4.43
C PRO A 416 -16.56 15.73 4.26
N ILE A 417 -17.28 15.13 5.21
CA ILE A 417 -17.74 13.74 5.17
C ILE A 417 -19.20 13.74 4.70
N ALA A 418 -19.48 13.05 3.60
CA ALA A 418 -20.83 12.94 3.04
C ALA A 418 -21.70 12.01 3.91
N ALA A 419 -23.01 12.25 3.94
CA ALA A 419 -23.94 11.34 4.61
C ALA A 419 -23.99 9.99 3.86
N HIS A 420 -23.97 8.89 4.62
CA HIS A 420 -24.01 7.54 4.09
C HIS A 420 -24.76 6.60 5.04
N ALA A 421 -25.28 5.47 4.55
CA ALA A 421 -25.96 4.48 5.38
C ALA A 421 -25.00 3.78 6.36
N ASP A 422 -23.76 3.58 5.94
CA ASP A 422 -22.64 3.14 6.78
C ASP A 422 -21.62 4.27 6.92
N TRP A 423 -21.41 4.75 8.15
CA TRP A 423 -20.46 5.82 8.45
C TRP A 423 -19.01 5.44 8.12
N ARG A 424 -18.67 4.15 8.15
CA ARG A 424 -17.31 3.66 7.85
C ARG A 424 -16.97 3.94 6.40
N GLN A 425 -17.88 3.58 5.49
CA GLN A 425 -17.75 3.88 4.06
C GLN A 425 -17.72 5.40 3.78
N ALA A 426 -18.45 6.22 4.54
CA ALA A 426 -18.36 7.67 4.44
C ALA A 426 -16.95 8.20 4.78
N VAL A 427 -16.35 7.67 5.86
CA VAL A 427 -14.99 8.01 6.29
C VAL A 427 -13.96 7.55 5.26
N VAL A 428 -14.08 6.31 4.75
CA VAL A 428 -13.23 5.78 3.66
C VAL A 428 -13.29 6.71 2.46
N ALA A 429 -14.47 6.98 1.90
CA ALA A 429 -14.62 7.86 0.73
C ALA A 429 -14.11 9.30 1.00
N ALA A 430 -14.30 9.82 2.21
CA ALA A 430 -13.78 11.14 2.58
C ALA A 430 -12.25 11.17 2.63
N GLY A 431 -11.61 10.18 3.26
CA GLY A 431 -10.16 10.07 3.34
C GLY A 431 -9.51 9.78 1.97
N GLN A 432 -10.16 8.99 1.12
CA GLN A 432 -9.74 8.77 -0.26
C GLN A 432 -9.73 10.08 -1.05
N ARG A 433 -10.80 10.90 -1.00
CA ARG A 433 -10.80 12.24 -1.62
C ARG A 433 -9.73 13.16 -1.03
N ALA A 434 -9.56 13.17 0.30
CA ALA A 434 -8.54 14.00 0.97
C ALA A 434 -7.12 13.64 0.49
N TRP A 435 -6.84 12.34 0.38
CA TRP A 435 -5.58 11.81 -0.13
C TRP A 435 -5.36 12.10 -1.61
N GLY A 436 -6.38 11.91 -2.46
CA GLY A 436 -6.32 12.28 -3.87
C GLY A 436 -5.96 13.75 -4.07
N HIS A 437 -6.58 14.66 -3.30
CA HIS A 437 -6.19 16.07 -3.29
C HIS A 437 -4.74 16.29 -2.87
N GLN A 438 -4.24 15.63 -1.82
CA GLN A 438 -2.84 15.75 -1.38
C GLN A 438 -1.85 15.26 -2.46
N LEU A 439 -2.14 14.13 -3.10
CA LEU A 439 -1.35 13.59 -4.23
C LEU A 439 -1.30 14.59 -5.39
N ALA A 440 -2.45 15.19 -5.72
CA ALA A 440 -2.60 16.10 -6.86
C ALA A 440 -1.80 17.41 -6.71
N GLU A 441 -1.44 17.81 -5.49
CA GLU A 441 -0.54 18.94 -5.23
C GLU A 441 0.94 18.60 -5.48
N VAL A 442 1.37 17.34 -5.28
CA VAL A 442 2.78 16.93 -5.44
C VAL A 442 3.08 16.24 -6.78
N LEU A 443 2.06 15.77 -7.51
CA LEU A 443 2.21 14.96 -8.73
C LEU A 443 3.10 15.63 -9.80
N ALA A 444 2.90 16.93 -10.03
CA ALA A 444 3.64 17.68 -11.04
C ALA A 444 5.14 17.81 -10.67
N ASP A 445 5.46 18.03 -9.39
CA ASP A 445 6.84 18.10 -8.89
C ASP A 445 7.55 16.74 -8.97
N VAL A 446 6.84 15.66 -8.67
CA VAL A 446 7.37 14.29 -8.80
C VAL A 446 7.64 13.94 -10.26
N TRP A 447 6.73 14.29 -11.18
CA TRP A 447 6.95 14.10 -12.61
C TRP A 447 8.15 14.92 -13.13
N GLN A 448 8.27 16.19 -12.72
CA GLN A 448 9.44 17.01 -13.08
C GLN A 448 10.75 16.41 -12.56
N GLU A 449 10.78 15.88 -11.34
CA GLU A 449 11.94 15.17 -10.78
C GLU A 449 12.28 13.93 -11.62
N GLN A 450 11.30 13.08 -11.96
CA GLN A 450 11.53 11.91 -12.82
C GLN A 450 12.08 12.30 -14.20
N GLN A 451 11.57 13.38 -14.81
CA GLN A 451 12.06 13.87 -16.10
C GLN A 451 13.50 14.41 -16.00
N GLN A 452 13.86 15.09 -14.91
CA GLN A 452 15.24 15.51 -14.65
C GLN A 452 16.17 14.31 -14.44
N ASN A 453 15.74 13.31 -13.66
CA ASN A 453 16.50 12.08 -13.43
C ASN A 453 16.77 11.35 -14.75
N ARG A 454 15.75 11.16 -15.59
CA ARG A 454 15.88 10.58 -16.94
C ARG A 454 16.87 11.37 -17.81
N ALA A 455 16.82 12.70 -17.80
CA ALA A 455 17.74 13.56 -18.55
C ALA A 455 19.20 13.47 -18.06
N LEU A 456 19.42 13.13 -16.78
CA LEU A 456 20.73 12.88 -16.19
C LEU A 456 21.22 11.42 -16.35
N GLY A 457 20.43 10.54 -16.97
CA GLY A 457 20.72 9.10 -17.07
C GLY A 457 20.58 8.36 -15.74
N LEU A 458 19.90 8.96 -14.76
CA LEU A 458 19.51 8.33 -13.50
C LEU A 458 18.22 7.53 -13.70
N PRO A 459 18.01 6.41 -12.98
CA PRO A 459 16.72 5.74 -12.98
C PRO A 459 15.63 6.69 -12.47
N ALA A 460 14.46 6.65 -13.10
CA ALA A 460 13.29 7.28 -12.54
C ALA A 460 12.98 6.65 -11.18
N THR A 461 12.60 7.47 -10.20
CA THR A 461 12.07 7.03 -8.91
C THR A 461 10.67 6.47 -9.13
N GLY A 462 10.59 5.21 -9.58
CA GLY A 462 9.38 4.40 -9.54
C GLY A 462 9.11 3.84 -8.13
N PRO A 463 8.02 3.08 -7.95
CA PRO A 463 7.70 2.48 -6.65
C PRO A 463 8.85 1.60 -6.16
N LYS A 464 9.26 1.74 -4.89
CA LYS A 464 10.39 0.98 -4.31
C LYS A 464 10.28 -0.53 -4.43
N VAL A 465 9.05 -1.05 -4.58
CA VAL A 465 8.72 -2.46 -4.85
C VAL A 465 9.40 -2.99 -6.13
N TYR A 466 9.66 -2.12 -7.12
CA TYR A 466 10.33 -2.48 -8.37
C TYR A 466 11.79 -1.99 -8.45
N GLY A 467 12.16 -0.97 -7.67
CA GLY A 467 13.43 -0.24 -7.79
C GLY A 467 14.73 -0.99 -7.47
N THR A 468 14.68 -2.26 -7.03
CA THR A 468 15.87 -3.11 -6.83
C THR A 468 15.96 -4.29 -7.80
N ARG A 469 14.95 -4.50 -8.65
CA ARG A 469 14.98 -5.57 -9.67
C ARG A 469 15.85 -5.13 -10.85
N THR A 470 16.88 -5.91 -11.15
CA THR A 470 17.57 -5.79 -12.44
C THR A 470 16.54 -5.98 -13.56
N PRO A 471 16.41 -5.03 -14.51
CA PRO A 471 15.46 -5.15 -15.61
C PRO A 471 15.60 -6.50 -16.32
N PHE A 472 14.47 -7.15 -16.58
CA PHE A 472 14.38 -8.44 -17.27
C PHE A 472 15.05 -9.66 -16.59
N ALA A 473 15.63 -9.53 -15.38
CA ALA A 473 16.35 -10.65 -14.75
C ALA A 473 15.45 -11.81 -14.27
N GLU A 474 14.15 -11.55 -14.09
CA GLU A 474 13.15 -12.57 -13.76
C GLU A 474 12.34 -13.02 -14.99
N VAL A 475 12.55 -12.40 -16.16
CA VAL A 475 11.86 -12.79 -17.40
C VAL A 475 12.60 -13.96 -18.03
N ASN A 476 12.00 -15.14 -17.96
CA ASN A 476 12.46 -16.27 -18.75
C ASN A 476 12.05 -16.07 -20.22
N TRP A 477 12.88 -15.33 -20.98
CA TRP A 477 12.74 -15.16 -22.43
C TRP A 477 12.97 -16.45 -23.24
N ALA A 478 13.20 -17.61 -22.60
CA ALA A 478 12.93 -18.90 -23.23
C ALA A 478 11.41 -19.10 -23.31
N GLU A 479 10.75 -18.33 -24.19
CA GLU A 479 9.30 -18.14 -24.21
C GLU A 479 8.54 -19.44 -24.52
N GLU A 480 9.20 -20.37 -25.21
CA GLU A 480 8.75 -21.75 -25.41
C GLU A 480 8.56 -22.53 -24.10
N GLU A 481 8.92 -22.01 -22.91
CA GLU A 481 8.72 -22.68 -21.62
C GLU A 481 7.43 -22.28 -20.88
N SER A 482 6.82 -21.13 -21.19
CA SER A 482 5.61 -20.66 -20.49
C SER A 482 4.32 -21.30 -21.03
N TYR A 483 3.24 -21.32 -20.25
CA TYR A 483 2.03 -22.12 -20.55
C TYR A 483 1.32 -21.71 -21.84
N GLN A 484 0.92 -20.44 -21.99
CA GLN A 484 0.15 -20.01 -23.17
C GLN A 484 0.92 -20.13 -24.49
N PRO A 485 2.18 -19.66 -24.63
CA PRO A 485 2.92 -19.73 -25.90
C PRO A 485 3.13 -21.17 -26.37
N LYS A 486 3.43 -22.10 -25.44
CA LYS A 486 3.45 -23.55 -25.72
C LYS A 486 2.15 -24.03 -26.37
N PHE A 487 1.00 -23.62 -25.82
CA PHE A 487 -0.31 -24.08 -26.25
C PHE A 487 -0.74 -23.45 -27.58
N ILE A 488 -0.37 -22.20 -27.84
CA ILE A 488 -0.56 -21.55 -29.14
C ILE A 488 0.27 -22.27 -30.21
N LEU A 489 1.59 -22.40 -30.00
CA LEU A 489 2.50 -23.05 -30.97
C LEU A 489 2.15 -24.51 -31.25
N ARG A 490 1.74 -25.26 -30.21
CA ARG A 490 1.26 -26.64 -30.35
C ARG A 490 -0.08 -26.73 -31.07
N GLY A 491 -0.97 -25.76 -30.87
CA GLY A 491 -2.28 -25.71 -31.52
C GLY A 491 -2.15 -25.50 -33.02
N ARG A 492 -1.20 -24.65 -33.44
CA ARG A 492 -0.85 -24.45 -34.85
C ARG A 492 -0.26 -25.70 -35.50
N GLU A 493 0.68 -26.36 -34.82
CA GLU A 493 1.24 -27.65 -35.27
C GLU A 493 0.15 -28.71 -35.48
N LEU A 494 -0.82 -28.77 -34.56
CA LEU A 494 -2.00 -29.65 -34.64
C LEU A 494 -2.99 -29.26 -35.75
N ALA A 495 -3.10 -27.97 -36.07
CA ALA A 495 -3.89 -27.46 -37.19
C ALA A 495 -3.20 -27.67 -38.57
N GLY A 496 -1.96 -28.18 -38.59
CA GLY A 496 -1.16 -28.34 -39.81
C GLY A 496 -0.46 -27.07 -40.27
N GLU A 497 -0.39 -26.05 -39.42
CA GLU A 497 0.27 -24.77 -39.67
C GLU A 497 1.74 -24.77 -39.17
N PRO A 498 2.58 -23.83 -39.65
CA PRO A 498 3.91 -23.61 -39.09
C PRO A 498 3.89 -23.30 -37.58
N ARG A 499 4.85 -23.87 -36.86
CA ARG A 499 5.08 -23.62 -35.42
C ARG A 499 5.75 -22.25 -35.20
N ASP A 500 5.03 -21.18 -35.49
CA ASP A 500 5.43 -19.79 -35.23
C ASP A 500 4.24 -18.93 -34.75
N PHE A 501 4.43 -17.61 -34.59
CA PHE A 501 3.36 -16.67 -34.18
C PHE A 501 2.78 -15.84 -35.35
N ASN A 502 3.01 -16.25 -36.60
CA ASN A 502 2.49 -15.58 -37.80
C ASN A 502 1.06 -16.07 -38.13
N PHE A 503 0.05 -15.63 -37.37
CA PHE A 503 -1.38 -16.02 -37.57
C PHE A 503 -2.35 -14.86 -37.83
#